data_AF-X1MNB7-F1
#
_entry.id   AF-X1MNB7-F1
#
_cell.length_a   1.000
_cell.length_b   1.000
_cell.length_c   1.000
_cell.angle_alpha   90.00
_cell.angle_beta   90.00
_cell.angle_gamma   90.00
#
_symmetry.space_group_name_H-M   'P 1'
#
loop_
_entity.id
_entity.type
_entity.pdbx_description
1 polymer ?
#
loop_
_entity_poly.entity_id
_entity_poly.type
_entity_poly.pdbx_seq_one_letter_code
_entity_poly.pdbx_strand_id
1 'polypeptide(L)'
;ANITGLIEAADNPEIIVKVIDVPDAPMVPEVQSEAIDKIAQALSEIDLANSEYYQRRAEERTQAILAKGQEVKNRLQEGKVSQAKVICSDYQAGFISWAGFDVVATYGRPEDLSVAEVEKLINQAKQAGVALVIDNLQSGATATSEAIAKDIGAIQVIISNFPGGFEGTETWEKAVDKNVDLILEALAQWRQQHG
;
A
#
# COMPACT_ATOMS: atom_id res chain seq x y z
N ALA A 1 -12.92 2.57 -16.03
CA ALA A 1 -14.32 3.04 -16.11
C ALA A 1 -14.60 3.88 -14.87
N ASN A 2 -15.31 5.01 -14.99
CA ASN A 2 -15.78 5.74 -13.82
C ASN A 2 -16.91 4.93 -13.16
N ILE A 3 -16.91 4.81 -11.83
CA ILE A 3 -17.90 4.03 -11.06
C ILE A 3 -19.33 4.46 -11.35
N THR A 4 -19.56 5.74 -11.64
CA THR A 4 -20.86 6.29 -12.05
C THR A 4 -21.41 5.61 -13.32
N GLY A 5 -20.56 5.40 -14.33
CA GLY A 5 -20.99 4.75 -15.57
C GLY A 5 -21.32 3.26 -15.37
N LEU A 6 -20.68 2.59 -14.40
CA LEU A 6 -21.01 1.21 -14.05
C LEU A 6 -22.35 1.13 -13.30
N ILE A 7 -22.64 2.10 -12.44
CA ILE A 7 -23.92 2.21 -11.73
C ILE A 7 -25.05 2.47 -12.73
N GLU A 8 -24.87 3.42 -13.64
CA GLU A 8 -25.86 3.71 -14.70
C GLU A 8 -26.10 2.50 -15.61
N ALA A 9 -25.04 1.80 -16.02
CA ALA A 9 -25.14 0.61 -16.87
C ALA A 9 -25.83 -0.59 -16.20
N ALA A 10 -25.88 -0.63 -14.86
CA ALA A 10 -26.59 -1.67 -14.14
C ALA A 10 -28.12 -1.58 -14.34
N ASP A 11 -28.64 -0.42 -14.76
CA ASP A 11 -30.06 -0.15 -15.03
C ASP A 11 -30.99 -0.69 -13.92
N ASN A 12 -30.53 -0.57 -12.67
CA ASN A 12 -31.23 -1.08 -11.51
C ASN A 12 -31.70 0.11 -10.64
N PRO A 13 -33.00 0.46 -10.68
CA PRO A 13 -33.53 1.59 -9.92
C PRO A 13 -33.47 1.37 -8.39
N GLU A 14 -33.31 0.12 -7.94
CA GLU A 14 -33.23 -0.25 -6.52
C GLU A 14 -31.76 -0.32 -6.04
N ILE A 15 -30.78 0.10 -6.85
CA ILE A 15 -29.37 0.04 -6.45
C ILE A 15 -29.11 1.00 -5.28
N ILE A 16 -28.58 0.46 -4.19
CA ILE A 16 -28.14 1.26 -3.04
C ILE A 16 -26.64 1.47 -3.17
N VAL A 17 -26.22 2.74 -3.18
CA VAL A 17 -24.82 3.14 -3.26
C VAL A 17 -24.40 3.71 -1.91
N LYS A 18 -23.38 3.08 -1.30
CA LYS A 18 -22.72 3.57 -0.08
C LYS A 18 -21.27 3.86 -0.39
N VAL A 19 -20.83 5.06 -0.05
CA VAL A 19 -19.43 5.47 -0.18
C VAL A 19 -18.72 5.16 1.13
N ILE A 20 -17.66 4.34 1.05
CA ILE A 20 -16.77 4.07 2.19
C ILE A 20 -15.62 5.07 2.11
N ASP A 21 -15.77 6.18 2.82
CA ASP A 21 -14.79 7.27 2.83
C ASP A 21 -13.68 6.96 3.83
N VAL A 22 -12.53 6.45 3.36
CA VAL A 22 -11.35 6.15 4.18
C VAL A 22 -10.09 6.63 3.43
N PRO A 23 -8.96 6.87 4.13
CA PRO A 23 -7.71 7.20 3.46
C PRO A 23 -7.30 6.15 2.42
N ASP A 24 -6.66 6.58 1.33
CA ASP A 24 -6.15 5.69 0.27
C ASP A 24 -4.82 5.03 0.68
N ALA A 25 -4.90 4.13 1.68
CA ALA A 25 -3.78 3.37 2.19
C ALA A 25 -4.24 1.98 2.69
N PRO A 26 -4.74 1.10 1.80
CA PRO A 26 -5.40 -0.16 2.17
C PRO A 26 -4.50 -1.17 2.89
N MET A 27 -3.18 -1.02 2.76
CA MET A 27 -2.20 -1.87 3.46
C MET A 27 -1.85 -1.36 4.88
N VAL A 28 -2.36 -0.19 5.29
CA VAL A 28 -2.24 0.31 6.67
C VAL A 28 -3.31 -0.37 7.55
N PRO A 29 -2.93 -1.09 8.62
CA PRO A 29 -3.88 -1.86 9.43
C PRO A 29 -5.04 -1.03 10.00
N GLU A 30 -4.75 0.19 10.44
CA GLU A 30 -5.74 1.11 11.01
C GLU A 30 -6.76 1.58 9.95
N VAL A 31 -6.29 1.83 8.72
CA VAL A 31 -7.17 2.20 7.59
C VAL A 31 -8.03 1.00 7.17
N GLN A 32 -7.45 -0.19 7.11
CA GLN A 32 -8.18 -1.41 6.82
C GLN A 32 -9.25 -1.71 7.88
N SER A 33 -8.92 -1.50 9.17
CA SER A 33 -9.87 -1.59 10.29
C SER A 33 -11.01 -0.60 10.14
N GLU A 34 -10.72 0.68 9.85
CA GLU A 34 -11.74 1.70 9.65
C GLU A 34 -12.68 1.35 8.48
N ALA A 35 -12.12 0.80 7.39
CA ALA A 35 -12.90 0.35 6.25
C ALA A 35 -13.85 -0.81 6.62
N ILE A 36 -13.37 -1.78 7.41
CA ILE A 36 -14.19 -2.90 7.89
C ILE A 36 -15.37 -2.38 8.72
N ASP A 37 -15.13 -1.46 9.65
CA ASP A 37 -16.16 -0.91 10.53
C ASP A 37 -17.20 -0.12 9.72
N LYS A 38 -16.75 0.72 8.78
CA LYS A 38 -17.65 1.50 7.89
C LYS A 38 -18.46 0.61 6.96
N ILE A 39 -17.88 -0.47 6.43
CA ILE A 39 -18.60 -1.45 5.62
C ILE A 39 -19.68 -2.12 6.46
N ALA A 40 -19.35 -2.54 7.68
CA ALA A 40 -20.32 -3.18 8.57
C ALA A 40 -21.46 -2.24 8.95
N GLN A 41 -21.16 -0.96 9.24
CA GLN A 41 -22.18 0.05 9.45
C GLN A 41 -23.08 0.21 8.22
N ALA A 42 -22.50 0.33 7.03
CA ALA A 42 -23.26 0.48 5.78
C ALA A 42 -24.18 -0.73 5.53
N LEU A 43 -23.69 -1.95 5.78
CA LEU A 43 -24.48 -3.18 5.67
C LEU A 43 -25.60 -3.22 6.73
N SER A 44 -25.32 -2.85 7.97
CA SER A 44 -26.32 -2.75 9.04
C SER A 44 -27.44 -1.75 8.72
N GLU A 45 -27.13 -0.63 8.08
CA GLU A 45 -28.13 0.36 7.64
C GLU A 45 -29.04 -0.16 6.51
N ILE A 46 -28.51 -1.06 5.66
CA ILE A 46 -29.24 -1.63 4.52
C ILE A 46 -30.05 -2.86 4.94
N ASP A 47 -29.47 -3.73 5.77
CA ASP A 47 -30.06 -4.99 6.24
C ASP A 47 -30.07 -5.02 7.77
N LEU A 48 -31.05 -4.30 8.33
CA LEU A 48 -31.24 -4.15 9.77
C LEU A 48 -31.38 -5.50 10.50
N ALA A 49 -31.96 -6.50 9.84
CA ALA A 49 -32.20 -7.82 10.44
C ALA A 49 -30.89 -8.56 10.76
N ASN A 50 -29.82 -8.28 10.00
CA ASN A 50 -28.50 -8.89 10.17
C ASN A 50 -27.46 -7.95 10.81
N SER A 51 -27.88 -6.80 11.34
CA SER A 51 -26.96 -5.80 11.90
C SER A 51 -26.02 -6.37 12.98
N GLU A 52 -26.54 -7.15 13.92
CA GLU A 52 -25.72 -7.76 14.98
C GLU A 52 -24.67 -8.72 14.41
N TYR A 53 -25.02 -9.44 13.33
CA TYR A 53 -24.08 -10.33 12.65
C TYR A 53 -22.93 -9.53 12.02
N TYR A 54 -23.23 -8.46 11.28
CA TYR A 54 -22.19 -7.64 10.63
C TYR A 54 -21.26 -6.99 11.66
N GLN A 55 -21.82 -6.39 12.70
CA GLN A 55 -21.04 -5.73 13.76
C GLN A 55 -20.10 -6.70 14.47
N ARG A 56 -20.59 -7.89 14.86
CA ARG A 56 -19.76 -8.91 15.50
C ARG A 56 -18.63 -9.40 14.58
N ARG A 57 -18.93 -9.63 13.30
CA ARG A 57 -17.91 -10.06 12.32
C ARG A 57 -16.89 -8.98 12.03
N ALA A 58 -17.30 -7.72 12.02
CA ALA A 58 -16.42 -6.57 11.89
C ALA A 58 -15.47 -6.47 13.07
N GLU A 59 -15.97 -6.58 14.30
CA GLU A 59 -15.15 -6.56 15.51
C GLU A 59 -14.09 -7.69 15.49
N GLU A 60 -14.51 -8.92 15.21
CA GLU A 60 -13.60 -10.07 15.08
C GLU A 60 -12.51 -9.82 14.00
N ARG A 61 -12.89 -9.25 12.85
CA ARG A 61 -11.96 -8.97 11.74
C ARG A 61 -11.02 -7.81 12.06
N THR A 62 -11.52 -6.74 12.65
CA THR A 62 -10.75 -5.57 13.09
C THR A 62 -9.67 -5.99 14.09
N GLN A 63 -10.01 -6.81 15.09
CA GLN A 63 -9.01 -7.32 16.03
C GLN A 63 -7.92 -8.15 15.34
N ALA A 64 -8.29 -9.00 14.37
CA ALA A 64 -7.32 -9.79 13.61
C ALA A 64 -6.38 -8.92 12.75
N ILE A 65 -6.91 -7.88 12.09
CA ILE A 65 -6.13 -6.95 11.26
C ILE A 65 -5.14 -6.17 12.12
N LEU A 66 -5.58 -5.62 13.26
CA LEU A 66 -4.71 -4.86 14.15
C LEU A 66 -3.62 -5.74 14.78
N ALA A 67 -3.96 -6.97 15.17
CA ALA A 67 -2.97 -7.93 15.67
C ALA A 67 -1.90 -8.27 14.62
N LYS A 68 -2.29 -8.55 13.38
CA LYS A 68 -1.36 -8.77 12.26
C LYS A 68 -0.56 -7.50 11.95
N GLY A 69 -1.19 -6.33 12.03
CA GLY A 69 -0.53 -5.03 11.89
C GLY A 69 0.61 -4.85 12.90
N GLN A 70 0.37 -5.18 14.17
CA GLN A 70 1.40 -5.10 15.21
C GLN A 70 2.54 -6.11 14.97
N GLU A 71 2.22 -7.33 14.55
CA GLU A 71 3.22 -8.35 14.16
C GLU A 71 4.13 -7.81 13.04
N VAL A 72 3.53 -7.31 11.96
CA VAL A 72 4.25 -6.71 10.83
C VAL A 72 5.09 -5.52 11.27
N LYS A 73 4.54 -4.65 12.11
CA LYS A 73 5.26 -3.47 12.62
C LYS A 73 6.51 -3.86 13.38
N ASN A 74 6.44 -4.91 14.20
CA ASN A 74 7.59 -5.44 14.94
C ASN A 74 8.66 -5.97 13.98
N ARG A 75 8.27 -6.76 12.96
CA ARG A 75 9.21 -7.28 11.95
C ARG A 75 9.96 -6.16 11.22
N LEU A 76 9.26 -5.09 10.86
CA LEU A 76 9.85 -3.92 10.22
C LEU A 76 10.81 -3.16 11.16
N GLN A 77 10.46 -3.03 12.45
CA GLN A 77 11.32 -2.44 13.47
C GLN A 77 12.59 -3.26 13.71
N GLU A 78 12.48 -4.58 13.79
CA GLU A 78 13.62 -5.52 13.88
C GLU A 78 14.54 -5.39 12.65
N GLY A 79 13.94 -5.22 11.46
CA GLY A 79 14.64 -4.90 10.21
C GLY A 79 15.29 -3.51 10.18
N LYS A 80 15.06 -2.68 11.20
CA LYS A 80 15.57 -1.29 11.32
C LYS A 80 15.23 -0.44 10.09
N VAL A 81 14.00 -0.55 9.58
CA VAL A 81 13.57 0.19 8.38
C VAL A 81 13.67 1.71 8.56
N SER A 82 13.53 2.21 9.79
CA SER A 82 13.66 3.63 10.12
C SER A 82 15.05 4.22 9.94
N GLN A 83 16.07 3.39 9.70
CA GLN A 83 17.43 3.83 9.38
C GLN A 83 17.65 3.96 7.87
N ALA A 84 16.66 3.61 7.06
CA ALA A 84 16.73 3.66 5.60
C ALA A 84 15.82 4.76 5.06
N LYS A 85 16.32 5.45 4.04
CA LYS A 85 15.58 6.42 3.25
C LYS A 85 15.05 5.77 2.00
N VAL A 86 13.86 6.16 1.58
CA VAL A 86 13.20 5.62 0.40
C VAL A 86 12.60 6.72 -0.44
N ILE A 87 12.42 6.44 -1.72
CA ILE A 87 11.38 7.08 -2.53
C ILE A 87 10.35 6.02 -2.88
N CYS A 88 9.10 6.42 -3.06
CA CYS A 88 8.06 5.45 -3.40
C CYS A 88 6.97 6.03 -4.31
N SER A 89 6.19 5.14 -4.92
CA SER A 89 4.93 5.56 -5.53
C SER A 89 4.05 6.25 -4.48
N ASP A 90 3.38 7.33 -4.86
CA ASP A 90 2.40 8.03 -4.04
C ASP A 90 1.30 7.10 -3.49
N TYR A 91 0.86 6.11 -4.26
CA TYR A 91 -0.06 5.06 -3.82
C TYR A 91 0.48 4.19 -2.68
N GLN A 92 1.79 4.14 -2.46
CA GLN A 92 2.42 3.37 -1.39
C GLN A 92 2.88 4.24 -0.22
N ALA A 93 2.81 5.57 -0.35
CA ALA A 93 3.36 6.50 0.63
C ALA A 93 2.79 6.29 2.04
N GLY A 94 1.48 6.05 2.15
CA GLY A 94 0.81 5.79 3.43
C GLY A 94 1.36 4.56 4.14
N PHE A 95 1.46 3.42 3.44
CA PHE A 95 1.98 2.18 4.02
C PHE A 95 3.48 2.28 4.36
N ILE A 96 4.28 2.91 3.51
CA ILE A 96 5.73 3.05 3.73
C ILE A 96 6.05 4.01 4.88
N SER A 97 5.28 5.09 5.02
CA SER A 97 5.37 5.99 6.17
C SER A 97 4.93 5.27 7.44
N TRP A 98 3.80 4.55 7.39
CA TRP A 98 3.34 3.72 8.50
C TRP A 98 4.37 2.64 8.88
N ALA A 99 5.07 2.03 7.92
CA ALA A 99 6.13 1.05 8.17
C ALA A 99 7.29 1.66 8.98
N GLY A 100 7.54 2.96 8.80
CA GLY A 100 8.48 3.76 9.58
C GLY A 100 9.74 4.16 8.81
N PHE A 101 9.72 4.09 7.48
CA PHE A 101 10.79 4.62 6.63
C PHE A 101 10.81 6.15 6.63
N ASP A 102 11.97 6.72 6.32
CA ASP A 102 12.09 8.13 5.94
C ASP A 102 11.79 8.26 4.43
N VAL A 103 10.57 8.70 4.11
CA VAL A 103 10.13 8.90 2.71
C VAL A 103 10.64 10.24 2.21
N VAL A 104 11.69 10.20 1.39
CA VAL A 104 12.37 11.39 0.85
C VAL A 104 11.53 12.10 -0.20
N ALA A 105 10.84 11.33 -1.04
CA ALA A 105 9.97 11.83 -2.10
C ALA A 105 8.99 10.74 -2.55
N THR A 106 7.88 11.17 -3.13
CA THR A 106 6.94 10.29 -3.82
C THR A 106 6.89 10.60 -5.32
N TYR A 107 6.40 9.65 -6.10
CA TYR A 107 6.18 9.82 -7.54
C TYR A 107 4.86 9.17 -7.98
N GLY A 108 4.24 9.74 -9.03
CA GLY A 108 3.01 9.23 -9.61
C GLY A 108 3.25 8.05 -10.57
N ARG A 109 2.30 7.79 -11.47
CA ARG A 109 2.47 6.71 -12.45
C ARG A 109 3.52 7.05 -13.50
N PRO A 110 4.16 6.04 -14.12
CA PRO A 110 5.17 6.26 -15.16
C PRO A 110 4.69 7.17 -16.30
N GLU A 111 3.43 7.03 -16.72
CA GLU A 111 2.83 7.84 -17.80
C GLU A 111 2.59 9.30 -17.42
N ASP A 112 2.52 9.60 -16.13
CA ASP A 112 2.27 10.95 -15.59
C ASP A 112 3.60 11.70 -15.32
N LEU A 113 4.74 11.01 -15.34
CA LEU A 113 6.04 11.58 -15.02
C LEU A 113 6.74 12.17 -16.26
N SER A 114 7.04 13.46 -16.20
CA SER A 114 7.93 14.11 -17.18
C SER A 114 9.41 13.78 -16.92
N VAL A 115 10.24 13.93 -17.96
CA VAL A 115 11.70 13.75 -17.86
C VAL A 115 12.31 14.63 -16.77
N ALA A 116 11.87 15.89 -16.68
CA ALA A 116 12.38 16.85 -15.70
C ALA A 116 12.02 16.45 -14.25
N GLU A 117 10.85 15.85 -14.04
CA GLU A 117 10.44 15.35 -12.72
C GLU A 117 11.28 14.13 -12.32
N VAL A 118 11.55 13.22 -13.26
CA VAL A 118 12.43 12.07 -13.02
C VAL A 118 13.85 12.52 -12.69
N GLU A 119 14.43 13.47 -13.45
CA GLU A 119 15.76 14.02 -13.15
C GLU A 119 15.83 14.67 -11.77
N LYS A 120 14.79 15.43 -11.39
CA LYS A 120 14.71 16.05 -10.06
C LYS A 120 14.65 14.98 -8.96
N LEU A 121 13.83 13.94 -9.16
CA LEU A 121 13.67 12.84 -8.21
C LEU A 121 14.99 12.07 -8.02
N ILE A 122 15.70 11.74 -9.10
CA ILE A 122 17.02 11.09 -9.07
C ILE A 122 18.02 11.94 -8.26
N ASN A 123 18.10 13.24 -8.57
CA ASN A 123 19.03 14.14 -7.88
C ASN A 123 18.75 14.22 -6.37
N GLN A 124 17.49 14.37 -5.99
CA GLN A 124 17.07 14.41 -4.59
C GLN A 124 17.36 13.08 -3.88
N ALA A 125 17.02 11.95 -4.50
CA ALA A 125 17.22 10.62 -3.93
C ALA A 125 18.72 10.29 -3.75
N LYS A 126 19.54 10.67 -4.73
CA LYS A 126 21.00 10.50 -4.69
C LYS A 126 21.66 11.34 -3.59
N GLN A 127 21.25 12.60 -3.45
CA GLN A 127 21.75 13.47 -2.37
C GLN A 127 21.36 12.95 -0.98
N ALA A 128 20.16 12.38 -0.87
CA ALA A 128 19.65 11.88 0.40
C ALA A 128 20.24 10.53 0.82
N GLY A 129 20.85 9.78 -0.12
CA GLY A 129 21.36 8.42 0.11
C GLY A 129 20.21 7.41 0.23
N VAL A 130 19.25 7.48 -0.68
CA VAL A 130 18.09 6.58 -0.72
C VAL A 130 18.52 5.14 -0.95
N ALA A 131 17.98 4.24 -0.14
CA ALA A 131 18.26 2.80 -0.17
C ALA A 131 17.33 2.04 -1.12
N LEU A 132 16.04 2.40 -1.13
CA LEU A 132 15.00 1.69 -1.88
C LEU A 132 14.19 2.63 -2.77
N VAL A 133 13.80 2.13 -3.94
CA VAL A 133 12.77 2.72 -4.80
C VAL A 133 11.57 1.77 -4.78
N ILE A 134 10.51 2.16 -4.08
CA ILE A 134 9.35 1.28 -3.82
C ILE A 134 8.20 1.64 -4.76
N ASP A 135 7.91 0.77 -5.71
CA ASP A 135 6.85 0.95 -6.69
C ASP A 135 5.57 0.19 -6.33
N ASN A 136 4.49 0.59 -6.99
CA ASN A 136 3.17 0.01 -6.85
C ASN A 136 2.87 -0.94 -8.02
N LEU A 137 2.57 -2.20 -7.71
CA LEU A 137 2.26 -3.24 -8.69
C LEU A 137 1.15 -2.81 -9.67
N GLN A 138 0.13 -2.10 -9.17
CA GLN A 138 -1.02 -1.68 -9.97
C GLN A 138 -0.76 -0.45 -10.85
N SER A 139 0.41 0.19 -10.72
CA SER A 139 0.81 1.31 -11.58
C SER A 139 1.34 0.83 -12.94
N GLY A 140 1.51 -0.48 -13.14
CA GLY A 140 1.85 -1.05 -14.43
C GLY A 140 3.35 -1.09 -14.69
N ALA A 141 3.84 -0.27 -15.61
CA ALA A 141 5.22 -0.37 -16.10
C ALA A 141 6.25 -0.02 -15.02
N THR A 142 7.20 -0.92 -14.75
CA THR A 142 8.19 -0.76 -13.68
C THR A 142 9.56 -0.30 -14.17
N ALA A 143 9.73 -0.08 -15.47
CA ALA A 143 11.00 0.33 -16.06
C ALA A 143 11.50 1.68 -15.54
N THR A 144 10.57 2.60 -15.21
CA THR A 144 10.92 3.93 -14.67
C THR A 144 11.55 3.81 -13.28
N SER A 145 10.94 3.06 -12.37
CA SER A 145 11.49 2.86 -11.02
C SER A 145 12.76 2.00 -11.04
N GLU A 146 12.88 1.05 -11.97
CA GLU A 146 14.12 0.29 -12.20
C GLU A 146 15.27 1.23 -12.64
N ALA A 147 15.02 2.11 -13.61
CA ALA A 147 16.01 3.07 -14.09
C ALA A 147 16.45 4.04 -12.99
N ILE A 148 15.49 4.57 -12.21
CA ILE A 148 15.80 5.46 -11.07
C ILE A 148 16.65 4.72 -10.04
N ALA A 149 16.28 3.49 -9.66
CA ALA A 149 17.02 2.70 -8.68
C ALA A 149 18.47 2.48 -9.12
N LYS A 150 18.67 2.12 -10.39
CA LYS A 150 19.98 1.93 -10.99
C LYS A 150 20.84 3.20 -10.95
N ASP A 151 20.26 4.36 -11.30
CA ASP A 151 21.00 5.64 -11.38
C ASP A 151 21.45 6.16 -10.01
N ILE A 152 20.72 5.83 -8.95
CA ILE A 152 21.02 6.25 -7.57
C ILE A 152 21.74 5.17 -6.74
N GLY A 153 21.89 3.95 -7.27
CA GLY A 153 22.47 2.81 -6.53
C GLY A 153 21.54 2.23 -5.46
N ALA A 154 20.23 2.40 -5.61
CA ALA A 154 19.22 1.83 -4.73
C ALA A 154 18.74 0.46 -5.25
N ILE A 155 17.96 -0.25 -4.43
CA ILE A 155 17.25 -1.47 -4.85
C ILE A 155 15.79 -1.14 -5.16
N GLN A 156 15.30 -1.58 -6.31
CA GLN A 156 13.89 -1.49 -6.67
C GLN A 156 13.08 -2.56 -5.90
N VAL A 157 11.91 -2.18 -5.40
CA VAL A 157 10.95 -3.09 -4.77
C VAL A 157 9.57 -2.82 -5.36
N ILE A 158 8.84 -3.86 -5.74
CA ILE A 158 7.44 -3.72 -6.20
C ILE A 158 6.56 -4.36 -5.14
N ILE A 159 5.62 -3.59 -4.60
CA ILE A 159 4.64 -4.07 -3.60
C ILE A 159 3.21 -3.82 -4.08
N SER A 160 2.23 -4.47 -3.44
CA SER A 160 0.82 -4.41 -3.87
C SER A 160 -0.05 -3.71 -2.83
N ASN A 161 -0.99 -2.88 -3.29
CA ASN A 161 -2.07 -2.34 -2.45
C ASN A 161 -3.25 -3.28 -2.27
N PHE A 162 -3.24 -4.44 -2.94
CA PHE A 162 -4.39 -5.35 -2.96
C PHE A 162 -3.98 -6.79 -2.70
N PRO A 163 -4.79 -7.56 -1.94
CA PRO A 163 -4.72 -9.01 -1.93
C PRO A 163 -4.80 -9.59 -3.35
N GLY A 164 -4.08 -10.69 -3.59
CA GLY A 164 -4.01 -11.37 -4.87
C GLY A 164 -3.08 -10.70 -5.88
N GLY A 165 -2.33 -9.65 -5.49
CA GLY A 165 -1.33 -9.03 -6.36
C GLY A 165 -0.16 -9.96 -6.70
N PHE A 166 0.20 -10.86 -5.80
CA PHE A 166 1.21 -11.90 -6.02
C PHE A 166 0.61 -13.29 -5.77
N GLU A 167 1.26 -14.33 -6.30
CA GLU A 167 0.88 -15.72 -6.02
C GLU A 167 0.86 -15.98 -4.51
N GLY A 168 -0.20 -16.62 -4.01
CA GLY A 168 -0.34 -16.95 -2.59
C GLY A 168 -0.68 -15.78 -1.68
N THR A 169 -1.16 -14.64 -2.21
CA THR A 169 -1.46 -13.42 -1.43
C THR A 169 -2.95 -13.07 -1.34
N GLU A 170 -3.84 -14.07 -1.39
CA GLU A 170 -5.29 -13.87 -1.58
C GLU A 170 -6.00 -13.18 -0.41
N THR A 171 -5.36 -13.09 0.76
CA THR A 171 -5.88 -12.38 1.93
C THR A 171 -5.03 -11.16 2.26
N TRP A 172 -5.61 -10.20 2.98
CA TRP A 172 -4.89 -9.00 3.42
C TRP A 172 -3.63 -9.35 4.22
N GLU A 173 -3.74 -10.33 5.13
CA GLU A 173 -2.63 -10.79 5.97
C GLU A 173 -1.48 -11.34 5.12
N LYS A 174 -1.78 -12.18 4.12
CA LYS A 174 -0.76 -12.73 3.22
C LYS A 174 -0.15 -11.65 2.33
N ALA A 175 -0.94 -10.70 1.87
CA ALA A 175 -0.47 -9.60 1.03
C ALA A 175 0.47 -8.66 1.79
N VAL A 176 0.11 -8.25 3.01
CA VAL A 176 0.99 -7.41 3.82
C VAL A 176 2.25 -8.15 4.23
N ASP A 177 2.16 -9.45 4.57
CA ASP A 177 3.34 -10.26 4.87
C ASP A 177 4.28 -10.34 3.65
N LYS A 178 3.74 -10.56 2.44
CA LYS A 178 4.54 -10.57 1.22
C LYS A 178 5.19 -9.22 0.91
N ASN A 179 4.47 -8.11 1.08
CA ASN A 179 5.04 -6.77 0.90
C ASN A 179 6.22 -6.55 1.86
N VAL A 180 6.07 -6.95 3.13
CA VAL A 180 7.11 -6.82 4.15
C VAL A 180 8.32 -7.69 3.82
N ASP A 181 8.11 -8.94 3.37
CA ASP A 181 9.19 -9.82 2.93
C ASP A 181 10.03 -9.19 1.82
N LEU A 182 9.37 -8.68 0.77
CA LEU A 182 10.03 -8.03 -0.37
C LEU A 182 10.82 -6.80 0.06
N ILE A 183 10.26 -5.98 0.94
CA ILE A 183 10.93 -4.78 1.47
C ILE A 183 12.17 -5.17 2.27
N LEU A 184 12.05 -6.14 3.18
CA LEU A 184 13.15 -6.54 4.05
C LEU A 184 14.27 -7.24 3.28
N GLU A 185 13.93 -8.07 2.29
CA GLU A 185 14.87 -8.72 1.39
C GLU A 185 15.68 -7.68 0.61
N ALA A 186 14.99 -6.71 -0.01
CA ALA A 186 15.62 -5.64 -0.76
C ALA A 186 16.50 -4.74 0.12
N LEU A 187 16.05 -4.43 1.33
CA LEU A 187 16.85 -3.65 2.29
C LEU A 187 18.11 -4.40 2.73
N ALA A 188 18.01 -5.70 2.95
CA ALA A 188 19.16 -6.54 3.26
C ALA A 188 20.15 -6.58 2.08
N GLN A 189 19.65 -6.72 0.84
CA GLN A 189 20.47 -6.66 -0.36
C GLN A 189 21.21 -5.31 -0.49
N TRP A 190 20.51 -4.19 -0.30
CA TRP A 190 21.13 -2.86 -0.36
C TRP A 190 22.25 -2.72 0.68
N ARG A 191 22.01 -3.16 1.92
CA ARG A 191 22.99 -3.12 3.01
C ARG A 191 24.21 -4.00 2.73
N GLN A 192 24.06 -5.13 2.03
CA GLN A 192 25.21 -5.94 1.62
C GLN A 192 26.08 -5.26 0.57
N GLN A 193 25.49 -4.41 -0.27
CA GLN A 193 26.20 -3.68 -1.33
C GLN A 193 26.87 -2.39 -0.83
N HIS A 194 26.39 -1.83 0.29
CA HIS A 194 26.77 -0.50 0.78
C HIS A 194 27.27 -0.48 2.24
N GLY A 195 27.33 -1.64 2.89
CA GLY A 195 27.78 -1.83 4.28
C GLY A 195 29.22 -2.30 4.42
#